data_AF-A0A3M6GDP4-F1
#
_entry.id   AF-A0A3M6GDP4-F1
#
_cell.length_a   1.000
_cell.length_b   1.000
_cell.length_c   1.000
_cell.angle_alpha   90.00
_cell.angle_beta   90.00
_cell.angle_gamma   90.00
#
_symmetry.space_group_name_H-M   'P 1'
#
loop_
_entity.id
_entity.type
_entity.pdbx_description
1 polymer ?
#
loop_
_entity_poly.entity_id
_entity_poly.type
_entity_poly.pdbx_seq_one_letter_code
_entity_poly.pdbx_strand_id
1 'polypeptide(L)'
;MSMKLHKVLTIGGTVMPLVNDDVRLDLKSPGRATFTIKAGVTVKGLVTFDIGYNEAVLQRHFIGYVERCTATNGIEQMVLCSELAAVLANPLPMNLRHVDLRAVLADIGGKTGLRFQVPDQAYTRTKTPFFYNLAAGYQALDSMARVFGIKDFIWQQQGDGEIYVCAWADSFYGARSGAG
;
A
#
# COMPACT_ATOMS: atom_id res chain seq x y z
N MET A 1 -20.68 1.96 28.85
CA MET A 1 -19.83 0.90 28.26
C MET A 1 -18.52 1.53 27.81
N SER A 2 -17.38 1.02 28.28
CA SER A 2 -16.06 1.52 27.86
C SER A 2 -15.72 0.95 26.48
N MET A 3 -15.36 1.78 25.50
CA MET A 3 -14.89 1.31 24.19
C MET A 3 -13.51 0.66 24.34
N LYS A 4 -13.43 -0.66 24.12
CA LYS A 4 -12.16 -1.38 24.12
C LYS A 4 -11.64 -1.51 22.70
N LEU A 5 -10.41 -1.06 22.47
CA LEU A 5 -9.72 -1.22 21.20
C LEU A 5 -9.08 -2.62 21.13
N HIS A 6 -9.42 -3.38 20.11
CA HIS A 6 -8.83 -4.67 19.79
C HIS A 6 -7.82 -4.50 18.65
N LYS A 7 -6.62 -5.04 18.83
CA LYS A 7 -5.50 -4.95 17.89
C LYS A 7 -4.95 -6.36 17.67
N VAL A 8 -4.85 -6.79 16.42
CA VAL A 8 -4.29 -8.09 16.04
C VAL A 8 -3.19 -7.86 15.02
N LEU A 9 -1.97 -8.23 15.40
CA LEU A 9 -0.81 -8.24 14.51
C LEU A 9 -0.53 -9.68 14.07
N THR A 10 -0.48 -9.92 12.77
CA THR A 10 -0.09 -11.20 12.19
C THR A 10 1.18 -11.01 11.37
N ILE A 11 2.20 -11.84 11.60
CA ILE A 11 3.45 -11.85 10.82
C ILE A 11 3.71 -13.27 10.33
N GLY A 12 3.91 -13.43 9.01
CA GLY A 12 4.19 -14.73 8.40
C GLY A 12 3.07 -15.76 8.64
N GLY A 13 1.83 -15.31 8.82
CA GLY A 13 0.68 -16.16 9.14
C GLY A 13 0.52 -16.53 10.63
N THR A 14 1.37 -16.01 11.52
CA THR A 14 1.27 -16.23 12.97
C THR A 14 0.84 -14.96 13.70
N VAL A 15 -0.14 -15.06 14.61
CA VAL A 15 -0.54 -13.95 15.47
C VAL A 15 0.56 -13.67 16.49
N MET A 16 1.02 -12.43 16.53
CA MET A 16 2.14 -12.02 17.37
C MET A 16 1.67 -11.35 18.66
N PRO A 17 2.30 -11.62 19.81
CA PRO A 17 2.03 -10.86 21.03
C PRO A 17 2.57 -9.43 20.88
N LEU A 18 1.67 -8.48 20.62
CA LEU A 18 1.98 -7.07 20.41
C LEU A 18 2.22 -6.35 21.74
N VAL A 19 3.32 -5.59 21.81
CA VAL A 19 3.67 -4.72 22.94
C VAL A 19 3.41 -3.25 22.60
N ASN A 20 3.84 -2.80 21.43
CA ASN A 20 3.68 -1.43 20.95
C ASN A 20 3.55 -1.38 19.42
N ASP A 21 2.85 -0.36 18.91
CA ASP A 21 2.64 -0.11 17.49
C ASP A 21 2.75 1.40 17.17
N ASP A 22 3.45 1.73 16.08
CA ASP A 22 3.43 3.03 15.40
C ASP A 22 3.23 2.76 13.91
N VAL A 23 2.11 3.23 13.35
CA VAL A 23 1.73 3.05 11.94
C VAL A 23 1.54 4.43 11.31
N ARG A 24 2.21 4.66 10.18
CA ARG A 24 2.14 5.89 9.41
C ARG A 24 1.78 5.56 7.98
N LEU A 25 0.59 5.97 7.57
CA LEU A 25 0.11 5.84 6.20
C LEU A 25 0.30 7.19 5.51
N ASP A 26 0.88 7.16 4.32
CA ASP A 26 1.24 8.36 3.57
C ASP A 26 0.51 8.40 2.22
N LEU A 27 0.37 9.60 1.65
CA LEU A 27 -0.16 9.78 0.29
C LEU A 27 1.01 9.82 -0.70
N LYS A 28 0.93 9.06 -1.80
CA LYS A 28 1.99 8.96 -2.83
C LYS A 28 3.35 8.46 -2.32
N SER A 29 3.34 7.70 -1.23
CA SER A 29 4.48 6.91 -0.77
C SER A 29 3.95 5.72 0.00
N PRO A 30 4.68 4.58 0.05
CA PRO A 30 4.27 3.48 0.90
C PRO A 30 4.22 3.91 2.37
N GLY A 31 3.18 3.50 3.06
CA GLY A 31 3.12 3.57 4.51
C GLY A 31 4.20 2.71 5.17
N ARG A 32 4.50 3.04 6.42
CA ARG A 32 5.49 2.35 7.25
C ARG A 32 4.91 2.03 8.61
N ALA A 33 5.42 0.99 9.22
CA ALA A 33 5.07 0.64 10.58
C ALA A 33 6.27 0.16 11.38
N THR A 34 6.24 0.43 12.68
CA THR A 34 7.14 -0.18 13.66
C THR A 34 6.30 -0.91 14.70
N PHE A 35 6.59 -2.19 14.91
CA PHE A 35 5.95 -2.99 15.94
C PHE A 35 6.99 -3.50 16.93
N THR A 36 6.68 -3.43 18.23
CA THR A 36 7.41 -4.17 19.26
C THR A 36 6.60 -5.41 19.61
N ILE A 37 7.21 -6.59 19.51
CA ILE A 37 6.57 -7.88 19.74
C ILE A 37 7.35 -8.69 20.77
N LYS A 38 6.67 -9.58 21.49
CA LYS A 38 7.35 -10.62 22.29
C LYS A 38 7.64 -11.81 21.39
N ALA A 39 8.90 -12.01 21.06
CA ALA A 39 9.39 -13.14 20.29
C ALA A 39 10.86 -13.43 20.63
N GLY A 40 11.19 -14.70 20.86
CA GLY A 40 12.56 -15.13 21.15
C GLY A 40 13.48 -15.17 19.93
N VAL A 41 12.93 -14.99 18.72
CA VAL A 41 13.68 -15.04 17.46
C VAL A 41 13.18 -13.95 16.51
N THR A 42 14.04 -13.57 15.56
CA THR A 42 13.66 -12.65 14.48
C THR A 42 12.57 -13.26 13.58
N VAL A 43 11.64 -12.42 13.14
CA VAL A 43 10.53 -12.81 12.25
C VAL A 43 10.69 -12.21 10.86
N LYS A 44 10.01 -12.80 9.87
CA LYS A 44 9.98 -12.33 8.48
C LYS A 44 8.63 -12.66 7.82
N GLY A 45 8.35 -12.01 6.69
CA GLY A 45 7.20 -12.32 5.85
C GLY A 45 6.15 -11.22 5.83
N LEU A 46 4.96 -11.57 5.34
CA LEU A 46 3.81 -10.68 5.25
C LEU A 46 3.35 -10.25 6.63
N VAL A 47 2.96 -8.98 6.76
CA VAL A 47 2.47 -8.36 7.98
C VAL A 47 1.05 -7.86 7.73
N THR A 48 0.11 -8.22 8.61
CA THR A 48 -1.19 -7.57 8.70
C THR A 48 -1.41 -7.02 10.10
N PHE A 49 -1.98 -5.83 10.18
CA PHE A 49 -2.40 -5.23 11.42
C PHE A 49 -3.86 -4.84 11.32
N ASP A 50 -4.68 -5.47 12.13
CA ASP A 50 -6.13 -5.38 12.10
C ASP A 50 -6.63 -4.74 13.40
N ILE A 51 -7.52 -3.75 13.30
CA ILE A 51 -8.02 -2.96 14.43
C ILE A 51 -9.55 -2.93 14.42
N GLY A 52 -10.17 -3.04 15.59
CA GLY A 52 -11.62 -2.84 15.75
C GLY A 52 -12.00 -2.49 17.18
N TYR A 53 -13.24 -2.06 17.39
CA TYR A 53 -13.76 -1.71 18.70
C TYR A 53 -14.76 -2.77 19.19
N ASN A 54 -14.61 -3.18 20.45
CA ASN A 54 -15.47 -4.18 21.08
C ASN A 54 -15.61 -5.44 20.20
N GLU A 55 -16.83 -5.90 19.95
CA GLU A 55 -17.14 -7.07 19.13
C GLU A 55 -17.26 -6.75 17.62
N ALA A 56 -16.92 -5.53 17.20
CA ALA A 56 -16.97 -5.16 15.78
C ALA A 56 -15.90 -5.91 14.96
N VAL A 57 -16.22 -6.15 13.69
CA VAL A 57 -15.30 -6.77 12.73
C VAL A 57 -14.01 -5.95 12.63
N LEU A 58 -12.87 -6.60 12.87
CA LEU A 58 -11.56 -5.96 12.73
C LEU A 58 -11.35 -5.51 11.27
N GLN A 59 -10.93 -4.28 11.10
CA GLN A 59 -10.59 -3.70 9.80
C GLN A 59 -9.08 -3.71 9.62
N ARG A 60 -8.63 -3.99 8.39
CA ARG A 60 -7.20 -3.91 8.10
C ARG A 60 -6.73 -2.47 8.13
N HIS A 61 -5.81 -2.18 9.04
CA HIS A 61 -5.20 -0.88 9.17
C HIS A 61 -3.83 -0.80 8.47
N PHE A 62 -3.11 -1.92 8.39
CA PHE A 62 -1.84 -2.00 7.66
C PHE A 62 -1.66 -3.39 7.02
N ILE A 63 -1.13 -3.40 5.80
CA ILE A 63 -0.66 -4.60 5.12
C ILE A 63 0.67 -4.32 4.44
N GLY A 64 1.64 -5.19 4.69
CA GLY A 64 3.01 -4.96 4.22
C GLY A 64 3.88 -6.17 4.46
N TYR A 65 5.18 -5.94 4.57
CA TYR A 65 6.15 -6.98 4.87
C TYR A 65 7.18 -6.49 5.87
N VAL A 66 7.82 -7.44 6.56
CA VAL A 66 8.95 -7.16 7.44
C VAL A 66 10.15 -6.74 6.58
N GLU A 67 10.59 -5.49 6.71
CA GLU A 67 11.86 -5.04 6.14
C GLU A 67 13.04 -5.47 7.02
N ARG A 68 12.85 -5.35 8.33
CA ARG A 68 13.89 -5.63 9.31
C ARG A 68 13.28 -6.07 10.64
N CYS A 69 13.90 -7.05 11.27
CA CYS A 69 13.57 -7.47 12.63
C CYS A 69 14.85 -7.49 13.47
N THR A 70 14.84 -6.80 14.61
CA THR A 70 16.00 -6.68 15.49
C THR A 70 15.59 -6.93 16.94
N ALA A 71 16.37 -7.74 17.65
CA ALA A 71 16.18 -7.94 19.08
C ALA A 71 16.39 -6.62 19.83
N THR A 72 15.41 -6.24 20.65
CA THR A 72 15.55 -5.11 21.59
C THR A 72 16.11 -5.59 22.93
N ASN A 73 15.79 -6.83 23.30
CA ASN A 73 16.31 -7.57 24.45
C ASN A 73 16.15 -9.09 24.20
N GLY A 74 16.32 -9.93 25.24
CA GLY A 74 16.20 -11.39 25.11
C GLY A 74 14.78 -11.95 24.91
N ILE A 75 13.74 -11.11 24.94
CA ILE A 75 12.33 -11.53 24.89
C ILE A 75 11.55 -10.75 23.83
N GLU A 76 12.01 -9.56 23.46
CA GLU A 76 11.32 -8.65 22.54
C GLU A 76 12.10 -8.38 21.26
N GLN A 77 11.35 -8.16 20.18
CA GLN A 77 11.87 -7.75 18.88
C GLN A 77 11.20 -6.45 18.46
N MET A 78 11.96 -5.56 17.84
CA MET A 78 11.46 -4.43 17.06
C MET A 78 11.41 -4.84 15.59
N VAL A 79 10.25 -4.65 14.97
CA VAL A 79 9.97 -5.03 13.59
C VAL A 79 9.66 -3.76 12.80
N LEU A 80 10.50 -3.45 11.82
CA LEU A 80 10.26 -2.39 10.84
C LEU A 80 9.59 -3.00 9.62
N CYS A 81 8.51 -2.35 9.18
CA CYS A 81 7.67 -2.81 8.10
C CYS A 81 7.41 -1.69 7.11
N SER A 82 7.25 -2.06 5.84
CA SER A 82 6.73 -1.19 4.79
C SER A 82 5.55 -1.84 4.10
N GLU A 83 4.65 -1.01 3.59
CA GLU A 83 3.56 -1.44 2.73
C GLU A 83 4.07 -2.16 1.46
N LEU A 84 3.22 -2.97 0.83
CA LEU A 84 3.59 -3.75 -0.38
C LEU A 84 4.07 -2.84 -1.51
N ALA A 85 3.47 -1.65 -1.63
CA ALA A 85 3.87 -0.62 -2.59
C ALA A 85 5.35 -0.22 -2.49
N ALA A 86 6.04 -0.51 -1.39
CA ALA A 86 7.46 -0.20 -1.21
C ALA A 86 8.39 -0.87 -2.23
N VAL A 87 7.94 -1.97 -2.86
CA VAL A 87 8.66 -2.63 -3.95
C VAL A 87 8.90 -1.69 -5.15
N LEU A 88 8.07 -0.64 -5.31
CA LEU A 88 8.21 0.36 -6.37
C LEU A 88 9.39 1.31 -6.18
N ALA A 89 10.12 1.23 -5.06
CA ALA A 89 11.42 1.90 -4.90
C ALA A 89 12.51 1.33 -5.83
N ASN A 90 12.31 0.12 -6.36
CA ASN A 90 13.25 -0.52 -7.26
C ASN A 90 13.12 0.00 -8.71
N PRO A 91 14.21 -0.05 -9.51
CA PRO A 91 14.16 0.27 -10.93
C PRO A 91 13.08 -0.52 -11.67
N LEU A 92 12.27 0.17 -12.48
CA LEU A 92 11.17 -0.44 -13.21
C LEU A 92 11.18 0.02 -14.67
N PRO A 93 12.09 -0.49 -15.51
CA PRO A 93 12.18 -0.07 -16.90
C PRO A 93 10.93 -0.46 -17.70
N MET A 94 10.43 0.48 -18.51
CA MET A 94 9.23 0.33 -19.34
C MET A 94 9.43 0.99 -20.70
N ASN A 95 8.93 0.33 -21.74
CA ASN A 95 8.88 0.81 -23.12
C ASN A 95 7.59 0.28 -23.75
N LEU A 96 6.49 0.97 -23.47
CA LEU A 96 5.16 0.56 -23.90
C LEU A 96 4.66 1.49 -25.01
N ARG A 97 3.91 0.94 -25.96
CA ARG A 97 3.34 1.68 -27.10
C ARG A 97 1.84 1.48 -27.20
N HIS A 98 1.12 2.53 -27.57
CA HIS A 98 -0.34 2.50 -27.76
C HIS A 98 -1.11 1.91 -26.57
N VAL A 99 -0.68 2.27 -25.35
CA VAL A 99 -1.23 1.78 -24.08
C VAL A 99 -2.10 2.84 -23.42
N ASP A 100 -3.10 2.40 -22.66
CA ASP A 100 -3.87 3.23 -21.73
C ASP A 100 -3.33 3.06 -20.29
N LEU A 101 -3.92 3.78 -19.33
CA LEU A 101 -3.50 3.74 -17.92
C LEU A 101 -3.52 2.30 -17.36
N ARG A 102 -4.56 1.54 -17.69
CA ARG A 102 -4.77 0.17 -17.19
C ARG A 102 -3.72 -0.78 -17.72
N ALA A 103 -3.36 -0.67 -19.00
CA ALA A 103 -2.30 -1.47 -19.60
C ALA A 103 -0.92 -1.17 -18.97
N VAL A 104 -0.62 0.10 -18.66
CA VAL A 104 0.61 0.46 -17.94
C VAL A 104 0.61 -0.17 -16.53
N LEU A 105 -0.49 -0.07 -15.79
CA LEU A 105 -0.62 -0.67 -14.45
C LEU A 105 -0.56 -2.20 -14.47
N ALA A 106 -1.09 -2.83 -15.52
CA ALA A 106 -0.97 -4.27 -15.73
C ALA A 106 0.49 -4.71 -15.93
N ASP A 107 1.28 -3.95 -16.68
CA ASP A 107 2.72 -4.21 -16.85
C ASP A 107 3.48 -4.04 -15.52
N ILE A 108 3.15 -3.00 -14.73
CA ILE A 108 3.72 -2.82 -13.38
C ILE A 108 3.33 -4.00 -12.49
N GLY A 109 2.07 -4.42 -12.51
CA GLY A 109 1.56 -5.53 -11.71
C GLY A 109 2.24 -6.86 -12.09
N GLY A 110 2.45 -7.12 -13.38
CA GLY A 110 3.18 -8.30 -13.86
C GLY A 110 4.64 -8.35 -13.39
N LYS A 111 5.29 -7.19 -13.24
CA LYS A 111 6.69 -7.08 -12.79
C LYS A 111 6.87 -7.11 -11.28
N THR A 112 5.85 -6.70 -10.52
CA THR A 112 5.96 -6.45 -9.07
C THR A 112 5.07 -7.35 -8.21
N GLY A 113 4.07 -8.00 -8.80
CA GLY A 113 3.01 -8.72 -8.09
C GLY A 113 1.95 -7.80 -7.44
N LEU A 114 2.06 -6.48 -7.60
CA LEU A 114 1.08 -5.53 -7.11
C LEU A 114 -0.24 -5.62 -7.89
N ARG A 115 -1.34 -5.36 -7.19
CA ARG A 115 -2.67 -5.22 -7.80
C ARG A 115 -3.10 -3.75 -7.72
N PHE A 116 -3.87 -3.34 -8.72
CA PHE A 116 -4.25 -1.95 -8.88
C PHE A 116 -5.76 -1.81 -9.02
N GLN A 117 -6.32 -0.87 -8.27
CA GLN A 117 -7.70 -0.45 -8.40
C GLN A 117 -7.76 0.84 -9.22
N VAL A 118 -8.53 0.80 -10.31
CA VAL A 118 -8.69 1.93 -11.24
C VAL A 118 -10.19 2.17 -11.47
N PRO A 119 -10.69 3.40 -11.24
CA PRO A 119 -12.10 3.73 -11.46
C PRO A 119 -12.48 3.59 -12.95
N ASP A 120 -13.76 3.33 -13.21
CA ASP A 120 -14.27 3.25 -14.59
C ASP A 120 -14.55 4.64 -15.15
N GLN A 121 -13.48 5.36 -15.50
CA GLN A 121 -13.54 6.70 -16.08
C GLN A 121 -12.98 6.70 -17.50
N ALA A 122 -13.55 7.53 -18.39
CA ALA A 122 -13.17 7.60 -19.80
C ALA A 122 -11.67 7.90 -20.02
N TYR A 123 -11.09 8.78 -19.20
CA TYR A 123 -9.68 9.15 -19.29
C TYR A 123 -8.73 7.97 -19.01
N THR A 124 -9.19 6.94 -18.29
CA THR A 124 -8.37 5.74 -17.99
C THR A 124 -8.18 4.82 -19.19
N ARG A 125 -8.99 5.02 -20.24
CA ARG A 125 -9.01 4.25 -21.50
C ARG A 125 -8.39 5.03 -22.66
N THR A 126 -7.99 6.29 -22.44
CA THR A 126 -7.31 7.10 -23.45
C THR A 126 -5.91 6.56 -23.66
N LYS A 127 -5.60 6.20 -24.91
CA LYS A 127 -4.28 5.67 -25.27
C LYS A 127 -3.27 6.79 -25.45
N THR A 128 -2.07 6.58 -24.90
CA THR A 128 -0.87 7.33 -25.27
C THR A 128 -0.10 6.58 -26.37
N PRO A 129 0.54 7.29 -27.32
CA PRO A 129 1.43 6.66 -28.28
C PRO A 129 2.58 5.90 -27.60
N PHE A 130 3.08 6.42 -26.47
CA PHE A 130 4.17 5.81 -25.73
C PHE A 130 4.11 6.07 -24.22
N PHE A 131 4.63 5.11 -23.45
CA PHE A 131 4.94 5.25 -22.03
C PHE A 131 6.32 4.66 -21.76
N TYR A 132 7.23 5.49 -21.26
CA TYR A 132 8.62 5.13 -20.97
C TYR A 132 8.94 5.40 -19.51
N ASN A 133 9.64 4.47 -18.88
CA ASN A 133 10.27 4.69 -17.58
C ASN A 133 11.65 4.06 -17.57
N LEU A 134 12.63 4.76 -17.00
CA LEU A 134 13.97 4.24 -16.71
C LEU A 134 14.32 4.40 -15.23
N ALA A 135 13.44 5.02 -14.44
CA ALA A 135 13.63 5.27 -13.02
C ALA A 135 12.95 4.17 -12.17
N ALA A 136 12.73 4.43 -10.89
CA ALA A 136 11.96 3.52 -10.04
C ALA A 136 10.46 3.54 -10.38
N GLY A 137 9.73 2.57 -9.84
CA GLY A 137 8.29 2.44 -10.04
C GLY A 137 7.48 3.64 -9.53
N TYR A 138 7.94 4.34 -8.48
CA TYR A 138 7.28 5.57 -8.00
C TYR A 138 7.21 6.64 -9.09
N GLN A 139 8.32 6.88 -9.80
CA GLN A 139 8.35 7.85 -10.89
C GLN A 139 7.46 7.41 -12.06
N ALA A 140 7.34 6.11 -12.32
CA ALA A 140 6.38 5.60 -13.30
C ALA A 140 4.95 6.00 -12.90
N LEU A 141 4.53 5.73 -11.66
CA LEU A 141 3.19 6.10 -11.18
C LEU A 141 2.97 7.61 -11.23
N ASP A 142 3.90 8.40 -10.70
CA ASP A 142 3.75 9.87 -10.66
C ASP A 142 3.67 10.49 -12.06
N SER A 143 4.38 9.92 -13.04
CA SER A 143 4.35 10.40 -14.43
C SER A 143 2.98 10.21 -15.11
N MET A 144 2.17 9.25 -14.66
CA MET A 144 0.86 8.96 -15.24
C MET A 144 -0.07 10.17 -15.20
N ALA A 145 0.02 10.99 -14.15
CA ALA A 145 -0.75 12.22 -14.02
C ALA A 145 -0.59 13.10 -15.27
N ARG A 146 0.65 13.31 -15.71
CA ARG A 146 0.97 14.11 -16.89
C ARG A 146 0.65 13.36 -18.19
N VAL A 147 1.00 12.09 -18.29
CA VAL A 147 0.84 11.32 -19.54
C VAL A 147 -0.63 11.17 -19.93
N PHE A 148 -1.51 10.96 -18.96
CA PHE A 148 -2.95 10.75 -19.18
C PHE A 148 -3.80 11.98 -18.85
N GLY A 149 -3.19 13.10 -18.49
CA GLY A 149 -3.91 14.36 -18.21
C GLY A 149 -4.85 14.29 -17.01
N ILE A 150 -4.49 13.52 -15.99
CA ILE A 150 -5.35 13.26 -14.81
C ILE A 150 -5.09 14.34 -13.76
N LYS A 151 -6.12 15.14 -13.46
CA LYS A 151 -6.08 16.15 -12.39
C LYS A 151 -6.17 15.50 -11.02
N ASP A 152 -5.51 16.12 -10.03
CA ASP A 152 -5.47 15.63 -8.64
C ASP A 152 -5.14 14.14 -8.52
N PHE A 153 -4.23 13.67 -9.39
CA PHE A 153 -3.81 12.29 -9.44
C PHE A 153 -3.15 11.88 -8.13
N ILE A 154 -3.56 10.74 -7.60
CA ILE A 154 -2.99 10.08 -6.43
C ILE A 154 -2.75 8.61 -6.74
N TRP A 155 -1.83 8.03 -5.96
CA TRP A 155 -1.79 6.60 -5.76
C TRP A 155 -1.67 6.30 -4.26
N GLN A 156 -2.39 5.28 -3.79
CA GLN A 156 -2.46 4.94 -2.38
C GLN A 156 -2.81 3.45 -2.20
N GLN A 157 -2.03 2.75 -1.40
CA GLN A 157 -2.36 1.38 -1.00
C GLN A 157 -3.57 1.37 -0.06
N GLN A 158 -4.48 0.44 -0.29
CA GLN A 158 -5.70 0.23 0.50
C GLN A 158 -5.53 -0.95 1.46
N GLY A 159 -6.48 -1.12 2.39
CA GLY A 159 -6.40 -2.17 3.41
C GLY A 159 -6.41 -3.62 2.89
N ASP A 160 -6.83 -3.84 1.65
CA ASP A 160 -6.75 -5.14 0.96
C ASP A 160 -5.42 -5.37 0.21
N GLY A 161 -4.53 -4.37 0.25
CA GLY A 161 -3.24 -4.37 -0.43
C GLY A 161 -3.30 -3.97 -1.90
N GLU A 162 -4.47 -3.65 -2.46
CA GLU A 162 -4.55 -3.05 -3.78
C GLU A 162 -4.13 -1.58 -3.73
N ILE A 163 -3.56 -1.08 -4.81
CA ILE A 163 -3.14 0.31 -4.92
C ILE A 163 -4.17 1.04 -5.80
N TYR A 164 -4.90 1.97 -5.20
CA TYR A 164 -5.71 2.92 -5.95
C TYR A 164 -4.79 3.81 -6.79
N VAL A 165 -5.11 4.04 -8.07
CA VAL A 165 -4.32 4.91 -8.96
C VAL A 165 -5.26 5.68 -9.88
N CYS A 166 -5.56 6.96 -9.57
CA CYS A 166 -6.36 7.88 -10.41
C CYS A 166 -6.56 9.25 -9.73
N ALA A 167 -7.47 10.08 -10.24
CA ALA A 167 -7.87 11.35 -9.63
C ALA A 167 -8.48 11.14 -8.24
N TRP A 168 -8.13 11.98 -7.26
CA TRP A 168 -8.66 11.92 -5.90
C TRP A 168 -10.20 11.88 -5.86
N ALA A 169 -10.87 12.66 -6.70
CA ALA A 169 -12.33 12.74 -6.73
C ALA A 169 -13.01 11.38 -7.04
N ASP A 170 -12.33 10.52 -7.79
CA ASP A 170 -12.79 9.18 -8.16
C ASP A 170 -12.34 8.09 -7.17
N SER A 171 -11.72 8.47 -6.06
CA SER A 171 -11.36 7.56 -4.98
C SER A 171 -12.54 7.37 -4.02
N PHE A 172 -12.50 6.31 -3.21
CA PHE A 172 -13.50 6.07 -2.17
C PHE A 172 -13.69 7.28 -1.24
N TYR A 173 -12.60 7.95 -0.86
CA TYR A 173 -12.64 9.10 0.05
C TYR A 173 -13.11 10.38 -0.66
N GLY A 174 -12.67 10.60 -1.91
CA GLY A 174 -13.11 11.73 -2.72
C GLY A 174 -14.61 11.72 -2.98
N ALA A 175 -15.17 10.56 -3.36
CA ALA A 175 -16.60 10.41 -3.60
C ALA A 175 -17.45 10.71 -2.36
N ARG A 176 -16.94 10.45 -1.16
CA ARG A 176 -17.63 10.72 0.11
C ARG A 176 -17.57 12.19 0.54
N SER A 177 -16.53 12.92 0.13
CA SER A 177 -16.38 14.34 0.46
C SER A 177 -17.42 15.26 -0.21
N GLY A 178 -18.12 14.76 -1.24
CA GLY A 178 -19.25 15.45 -1.89
C GLY A 178 -20.63 15.14 -1.32
N ALA A 179 -20.73 14.28 -0.28
CA ALA A 179 -21.99 13.90 0.36
C ALA A 179 -22.23 14.65 1.70
N GLY A 180 -21.75 15.90 1.78
CA GLY A 180 -22.01 16.83 2.88
C GLY A 180 -23.28 17.63 2.68
#